data_AF-A0AAU9VQR4-F1
#
_entry.id   AF-A0AAU9VQR4-F1
#
_cell.length_a   1.000
_cell.length_b   1.000
_cell.length_c   1.000
_cell.angle_alpha   90.00
_cell.angle_beta   90.00
_cell.angle_gamma   90.00
#
_symmetry.space_group_name_H-M   'P 1'
#
loop_
_entity.id
_entity.type
_entity.pdbx_description
1 polymer ?
#
loop_
_entity_poly.entity_id
_entity_poly.type
_entity_poly.pdbx_seq_one_letter_code
_entity_poly.pdbx_strand_id
1 'polypeptide(L)'
;MPWVSRQWVVVYYANFSVYGPLSRGNPCTDVERHEANREKDIQELTEEVMKTFALQHPIMYDKYDICEIVCQPKLSKFSVGMLREICTALELDVSSTTSKHKQPLN
;
A
#
# COMPACT_ATOMS: atom_id res chain seq x y z
N MET A 1 -57.82 -24.46 -9.31
CA MET A 1 -57.86 -22.98 -9.38
C MET A 1 -56.43 -22.49 -9.49
N PRO A 2 -56.12 -21.66 -10.50
CA PRO A 2 -54.77 -21.21 -10.82
C PRO A 2 -54.42 -19.95 -10.00
N TRP A 3 -53.15 -19.51 -10.06
CA TRP A 3 -52.66 -18.21 -9.59
C TRP A 3 -52.39 -18.04 -8.07
N VAL A 4 -51.38 -18.74 -7.55
CA VAL A 4 -50.48 -18.07 -6.60
C VAL A 4 -49.31 -17.50 -7.41
N SER A 5 -49.46 -16.22 -7.79
CA SER A 5 -48.45 -15.45 -8.49
C SER A 5 -47.09 -15.57 -7.79
N ARG A 6 -46.02 -15.71 -8.58
CA ARG A 6 -44.60 -15.80 -8.17
C ARG A 6 -44.17 -14.77 -7.11
N GLN A 7 -44.95 -13.71 -6.91
CA GLN A 7 -44.74 -12.69 -5.88
C GLN A 7 -44.92 -13.19 -4.44
N TRP A 8 -45.80 -14.17 -4.20
CA TRP A 8 -46.11 -14.64 -2.84
C TRP A 8 -45.08 -15.63 -2.28
N VAL A 9 -44.30 -16.28 -3.15
CA VAL A 9 -43.18 -17.14 -2.73
C VAL A 9 -42.16 -16.32 -1.95
N VAL A 10 -41.88 -15.09 -2.39
CA VAL A 10 -40.89 -14.21 -1.77
C VAL A 10 -41.33 -13.81 -0.35
N VAL A 11 -42.61 -13.55 -0.12
CA VAL A 11 -43.16 -13.20 1.21
C VAL A 11 -43.17 -14.40 2.15
N TYR A 12 -43.45 -15.60 1.63
CA TYR A 12 -43.44 -16.83 2.42
C TYR A 12 -42.01 -17.21 2.84
N TYR A 13 -41.03 -17.12 1.94
CA TYR A 13 -39.62 -17.35 2.28
C TYR A 13 -39.00 -16.21 3.13
N ALA A 14 -39.44 -14.96 2.94
CA ALA A 14 -39.00 -13.84 3.78
C ALA A 14 -39.48 -13.97 5.24
N ASN A 15 -40.69 -14.51 5.48
CA ASN A 15 -41.19 -14.74 6.83
C ASN A 15 -40.74 -16.07 7.46
N PHE A 16 -40.40 -17.10 6.66
CA PHE A 16 -39.81 -18.34 7.21
C PHE A 16 -38.42 -18.09 7.81
N SER A 17 -37.69 -17.09 7.33
CA SER A 17 -36.42 -16.65 7.92
C SER A 17 -36.57 -15.98 9.30
N VAL A 18 -37.78 -15.61 9.72
CA VAL A 18 -38.05 -14.96 11.02
C VAL A 18 -38.39 -15.98 12.11
N TYR A 19 -38.85 -17.20 11.75
CA TYR A 19 -39.23 -18.26 12.70
C TYR A 19 -38.39 -19.54 12.60
N GLY A 20 -37.36 -19.56 11.75
CA GLY A 20 -36.32 -20.60 11.85
C GLY A 20 -35.51 -20.37 13.12
N PRO A 21 -35.15 -21.41 13.90
CA PRO A 21 -34.14 -21.24 14.93
C PRO A 21 -32.87 -20.76 14.22
N LEU A 22 -32.55 -19.48 14.38
CA LEU A 22 -31.17 -19.04 14.33
C LEU A 22 -30.43 -20.02 15.24
N SER A 23 -29.64 -20.91 14.65
CA SER A 23 -28.58 -21.59 15.37
C SER A 23 -27.80 -20.48 16.08
N ARG A 24 -28.06 -20.39 17.37
CA ARG A 24 -27.60 -19.33 18.26
C ARG A 24 -26.09 -19.37 18.30
N GLY A 25 -25.49 -18.33 17.73
CA GLY A 25 -24.15 -17.86 18.04
C GLY A 25 -23.04 -18.80 17.61
N ASN A 26 -22.26 -18.38 16.62
CA ASN A 26 -20.90 -18.11 17.04
C ASN A 26 -21.00 -16.79 17.80
N PRO A 27 -20.86 -16.75 19.15
CA PRO A 27 -20.41 -15.51 19.77
C PRO A 27 -19.19 -15.10 18.95
N CYS A 28 -19.02 -13.82 18.62
CA CYS A 28 -17.66 -13.35 18.34
C CYS A 28 -16.86 -13.82 19.54
N THR A 29 -16.08 -14.88 19.34
CA THR A 29 -15.48 -15.58 20.47
C THR A 29 -14.58 -14.54 21.12
N ASP A 30 -14.45 -14.58 22.43
CA ASP A 30 -13.50 -13.69 23.11
C ASP A 30 -12.11 -13.74 22.44
N VAL A 31 -11.79 -14.93 21.89
CA VAL A 31 -10.66 -15.21 21.00
C VAL A 31 -10.66 -14.38 19.72
N GLU A 32 -11.73 -14.39 18.92
CA GLU A 32 -11.83 -13.62 17.66
C GLU A 32 -11.73 -12.10 17.91
N ARG A 33 -12.32 -11.61 19.00
CA ARG A 33 -12.18 -10.20 19.40
C ARG A 33 -10.75 -9.86 19.81
N HIS A 34 -10.12 -10.73 20.60
CA HIS A 34 -8.75 -10.55 21.03
C HIS A 34 -7.79 -10.59 19.82
N GLU A 35 -8.04 -11.48 18.86
CA GLU A 35 -7.25 -11.59 17.63
C GLU A 35 -7.43 -10.37 16.73
N ALA A 36 -8.66 -9.85 16.58
CA ALA A 36 -8.90 -8.60 15.87
C ALA A 36 -8.20 -7.38 16.51
N ASN A 37 -8.17 -7.30 17.85
CA ASN A 37 -7.42 -6.25 18.53
C ASN A 37 -5.91 -6.36 18.30
N ARG A 38 -5.35 -7.58 18.34
CA ARG A 38 -3.94 -7.81 18.04
C ARG A 38 -3.58 -7.39 16.62
N GLU A 39 -4.40 -7.75 15.65
CA GLU A 39 -4.20 -7.37 14.25
C GLU A 39 -4.20 -5.83 14.10
N LYS A 40 -5.16 -5.16 14.74
CA LYS A 40 -5.22 -3.69 14.77
C LYS A 40 -3.95 -3.07 15.38
N ASP A 41 -3.47 -3.61 16.50
CA ASP A 41 -2.28 -3.08 17.16
C ASP A 41 -1.02 -3.30 16.31
N ILE A 42 -0.91 -4.44 15.61
CA ILE A 42 0.17 -4.69 14.65
C ILE A 42 0.07 -3.70 13.48
N GLN A 43 -1.13 -3.43 12.96
CA GLN A 43 -1.34 -2.48 11.89
C GLN A 43 -0.93 -1.06 12.31
N GLU A 44 -1.37 -0.59 13.48
CA GLU A 44 -1.02 0.73 14.02
C GLU A 44 0.49 0.90 14.18
N LEU A 45 1.18 -0.10 14.75
CA LEU A 45 2.64 -0.09 14.89
C LEU A 45 3.33 -0.11 13.52
N THR A 46 2.83 -0.89 12.58
CA THR A 46 3.38 -0.97 11.22
C THR A 46 3.24 0.37 10.52
N GLU A 47 2.09 1.03 10.61
CA GLU A 47 1.86 2.35 10.03
C GLU A 47 2.78 3.41 10.65
N GLU A 48 3.01 3.37 11.96
CA GLU A 48 3.93 4.29 12.64
C GLU A 48 5.39 4.07 12.24
N VAL A 49 5.83 2.81 12.14
CA VAL A 49 7.15 2.45 11.61
C VAL A 49 7.27 2.93 10.18
N MET A 50 6.31 2.62 9.31
CA MET A 50 6.33 3.07 7.92
C MET A 50 6.36 4.59 7.82
N LYS A 51 5.66 5.33 8.68
CA LYS A 51 5.69 6.80 8.69
C LYS A 51 7.06 7.36 9.11
N THR A 52 7.76 6.65 10.00
CA THR A 52 9.09 7.03 10.49
C THR A 52 10.19 6.70 9.47
N PHE A 53 10.11 5.54 8.83
CA PHE A 53 11.15 5.02 7.95
C PHE A 53 10.91 5.29 6.46
N ALA A 54 9.69 5.64 6.04
CA ALA A 54 9.45 6.04 4.67
C ALA A 54 10.15 7.37 4.37
N LEU A 55 10.74 7.45 3.18
CA LEU A 55 11.23 8.70 2.63
C LEU A 55 10.07 9.70 2.56
N GLN A 56 10.09 10.71 3.43
CA GLN A 56 9.11 11.78 3.39
C GLN A 56 9.43 12.72 2.24
N HIS A 57 8.48 12.86 1.32
CA HIS A 57 8.57 13.82 0.24
C HIS A 57 8.35 15.25 0.76
N PRO A 58 9.05 16.25 0.20
CA PRO A 58 10.06 16.14 -0.85
C PRO A 58 11.42 15.63 -0.34
N ILE A 59 12.10 14.85 -1.18
CA ILE A 59 13.44 14.36 -0.90
C ILE A 59 14.42 15.50 -1.20
N MET A 60 14.94 16.14 -0.16
CA MET A 60 15.89 17.24 -0.29
C MET A 60 17.34 16.75 -0.24
N TYR A 61 18.17 17.22 -1.17
CA TYR A 61 19.63 17.07 -1.11
C TYR A 61 20.28 18.45 -1.26
N ASP A 62 20.99 18.92 -0.23
CA ASP A 62 21.51 20.30 -0.16
C ASP A 62 20.38 21.32 -0.42
N LYS A 63 20.40 21.98 -1.59
CA LYS A 63 19.40 22.97 -2.04
C LYS A 63 18.43 22.45 -3.10
N TYR A 64 18.47 21.15 -3.38
CA TYR A 64 17.78 20.53 -4.50
C TYR A 64 16.63 19.64 -4.03
N ASP A 65 15.43 19.90 -4.52
CA ASP A 65 14.29 18.98 -4.41
C ASP A 65 14.43 17.90 -5.49
N ILE A 66 14.82 16.70 -5.07
CA ILE A 66 15.02 15.56 -5.99
C ILE A 66 13.71 15.16 -6.66
N CYS A 67 12.58 15.29 -5.98
CA CYS A 67 11.27 14.97 -6.53
C CYS A 67 10.91 15.93 -7.67
N GLU A 68 11.14 17.22 -7.47
CA GLU A 68 10.97 18.23 -8.51
C GLU A 68 11.88 17.96 -9.72
N ILE A 69 13.16 17.65 -9.45
CA ILE A 69 14.16 17.42 -10.50
C ILE A 69 13.81 16.22 -11.39
N VAL A 70 13.30 15.14 -10.78
CA VAL A 70 12.82 13.95 -11.49
C VAL A 70 11.57 14.26 -12.31
N CYS A 71 10.62 15.01 -11.74
CA CYS A 71 9.39 15.40 -12.44
C CYS A 71 9.64 16.36 -13.62
N GLN A 72 10.70 17.16 -13.58
CA GLN A 72 10.99 18.21 -14.59
C GLN A 72 12.08 17.82 -15.61
N PRO A 73 12.25 16.53 -15.91
CA PRO A 73 13.45 15.92 -16.53
C PRO A 73 14.80 16.67 -16.38
N LYS A 74 15.09 17.25 -15.21
CA LYS A 74 16.30 18.06 -15.00
C LYS A 74 17.53 17.24 -14.56
N LEU A 75 17.37 15.95 -14.29
CA LEU A 75 18.47 15.06 -13.87
C LEU A 75 19.66 15.05 -14.85
N SER A 76 19.41 15.17 -16.15
CA SER A 76 20.45 15.18 -17.19
C SER A 76 21.35 16.42 -17.16
N LYS A 77 20.96 17.48 -16.43
CA LYS A 77 21.75 18.70 -16.27
C LYS A 77 22.83 18.56 -15.19
N PHE A 78 22.72 17.54 -14.34
CA PHE A 78 23.67 17.27 -13.28
C PHE A 78 24.84 16.45 -13.81
N SER A 79 26.03 16.69 -13.27
CA SER A 79 27.19 15.86 -13.59
C SER A 79 27.01 14.45 -13.01
N VAL A 80 27.66 13.45 -13.61
CA VAL A 80 27.68 12.08 -13.09
C VAL A 80 28.22 12.03 -11.65
N GLY A 81 29.17 12.92 -11.30
CA GLY A 81 29.68 13.05 -9.94
C GLY A 81 28.59 13.48 -8.96
N MET A 82 27.84 14.52 -9.30
CA MET A 82 26.75 15.02 -8.45
C MET A 82 25.60 14.01 -8.31
N LEU A 83 25.29 13.27 -9.37
CA LEU A 83 24.32 12.17 -9.31
C LEU A 83 24.81 11.04 -8.39
N ARG A 84 26.10 10.70 -8.41
CA ARG A 84 26.68 9.71 -7.48
C ARG A 84 26.61 10.19 -6.04
N GLU A 85 26.88 11.47 -5.78
CA GLU A 85 26.76 12.04 -4.43
C GLU A 85 25.32 11.98 -3.92
N ILE A 86 24.34 12.37 -4.74
CA ILE A 86 22.91 12.24 -4.41
C ILE A 86 22.55 10.79 -4.09
N CYS A 87 22.95 9.84 -4.95
CA CYS A 87 22.68 8.43 -4.68
C CYS A 87 23.35 7.94 -3.40
N THR A 88 24.58 8.37 -3.11
CA THR A 88 25.30 8.00 -1.89
C THR A 88 24.60 8.55 -0.64
N ALA A 89 24.10 9.78 -0.70
CA ALA A 89 23.38 10.41 0.40
C ALA A 89 22.01 9.78 0.67
N LEU A 90 21.42 9.12 -0.35
CA LEU A 90 20.19 8.34 -0.23
C LEU A 90 20.45 6.86 0.06
N GLU A 91 21.71 6.49 0.36
CA GLU A 91 22.14 5.11 0.61
C GLU A 91 21.80 4.14 -0.53
N LEU A 92 21.72 4.65 -1.77
CA LEU A 92 21.44 3.87 -2.97
C LEU A 92 22.74 3.23 -3.50
N ASP A 93 22.70 1.94 -3.78
CA ASP A 93 23.84 1.25 -4.39
C ASP A 93 24.03 1.66 -5.86
N VAL A 94 25.18 2.26 -6.15
CA VAL A 94 25.59 2.70 -7.49
C VAL A 94 26.62 1.76 -8.14
N SER A 95 26.97 0.65 -7.50
CA SER A 95 28.01 -0.29 -7.96
C SER A 95 27.72 -0.87 -9.36
N SER A 96 26.45 -1.08 -9.68
CA SER A 96 25.98 -1.63 -10.96
C SER A 96 25.96 -0.61 -12.11
N THR A 97 26.05 0.69 -11.81
CA THR A 97 26.01 1.76 -12.81
C THR A 97 27.37 1.95 -13.48
N THR A 98 27.71 1.02 -14.37
CA THR A 98 28.91 1.15 -15.20
C THR A 98 28.70 2.29 -16.20
N SER A 99 29.53 3.33 -16.09
CA SER A 99 29.66 4.35 -17.14
C SER A 99 30.19 3.64 -18.39
N LYS A 100 29.29 3.28 -19.31
CA LYS A 100 29.68 2.79 -20.63
C LYS A 100 30.31 3.94 -21.39
N HIS A 101 31.59 4.19 -21.17
CA HIS A 101 32.38 4.98 -22.09
C HIS A 101 32.32 4.25 -23.42
N LYS A 102 31.71 4.87 -24.43
CA LYS A 102 31.90 4.42 -25.81
C LYS A 102 33.40 4.58 -26.06
N GLN A 103 34.13 3.47 -26.13
CA GLN A 103 35.51 3.50 -26.60
C GLN A 103 35.49 4.13 -28.00
N PRO A 104 36.37 5.09 -28.31
CA PRO A 104 36.55 5.51 -29.68
C PRO A 104 37.04 4.30 -30.48
N LEU A 105 36.31 3.97 -31.55
CA LEU A 105 36.71 2.98 -32.53
C LEU A 105 37.95 3.55 -33.24
N ASN A 106 39.13 2.99 -32.97
CA ASN A 106 40.35 3.24 -33.72
C ASN A 106 40.42 2.32 -34.93
#